data_AF-A0A519HS68-F1
#
_entry.id   AF-A0A519HS68-F1
#
_cell.length_a   1.000
_cell.length_b   1.000
_cell.length_c   1.000
_cell.angle_alpha   90.00
_cell.angle_beta   90.00
_cell.angle_gamma   90.00
#
_symmetry.space_group_name_H-M   'P 1'
#
loop_
_entity.id
_entity.type
_entity.pdbx_description
1 polymer ?
#
loop_
_entity_poly.entity_id
_entity_poly.type
_entity_poly.pdbx_seq_one_letter_code
_entity_poly.pdbx_strand_id
1 'polypeptide(L)'
;MTRSHLRTAAMAGVVLTLGLAASGCATEQFVLDNVAAVDNRVTAVDGRVTQVEGTAGQALERANSAHKLAEGKFLYEVVLSDDSVKFPTDARTLSPEAEQRLAELAQRLKSENRNVYLEIQGYTDAVGDADYNQQLGEARAEAVRRSLNRQGIALNRMGTISYGEESPVAPNETAQGRAQNRRVAIVVLS
;
A
#
# COMPACT_ATOMS: atom_id res chain seq x y z
N MET A 1 11.72 52.16 93.78
CA MET A 1 12.12 52.51 92.39
C MET A 1 12.40 51.21 91.66
N THR A 2 11.42 50.76 90.86
CA THR A 2 11.49 50.56 89.38
C THR A 2 11.88 49.12 89.02
N ARG A 3 10.90 48.27 88.64
CA ARG A 3 10.50 47.93 87.24
C ARG A 3 11.53 47.00 86.57
N SER A 4 11.24 45.97 85.78
CA SER A 4 10.06 45.24 85.30
C SER A 4 10.55 44.45 84.08
N HIS A 5 9.97 43.28 83.78
CA HIS A 5 10.11 42.53 82.51
C HIS A 5 11.52 41.90 82.31
N LEU A 6 11.69 40.63 81.95
CA LEU A 6 11.15 39.95 80.77
C LEU A 6 10.93 38.45 81.07
N ARG A 7 9.67 38.05 81.06
CA ARG A 7 9.23 36.67 80.79
C ARG A 7 8.71 36.66 79.35
N THR A 8 9.58 36.56 78.33
CA THR A 8 9.17 36.25 76.93
C THR A 8 10.41 36.23 76.03
N ALA A 9 11.12 35.11 75.95
CA ALA A 9 12.16 34.92 74.93
C ALA A 9 12.38 33.43 74.59
N ALA A 10 11.31 32.64 74.52
CA ALA A 10 11.41 31.22 74.18
C ALA A 10 10.29 30.72 73.26
N MET A 11 9.77 31.55 72.34
CA MET A 11 8.69 31.17 71.40
C MET A 11 8.81 31.89 70.04
N ALA A 12 10.02 32.12 69.51
CA ALA A 12 10.20 32.68 68.16
C ALA A 12 11.08 31.84 67.23
N GLY A 13 11.73 30.77 67.73
CA GLY A 13 12.62 29.92 66.92
C GLY A 13 11.94 28.72 66.23
N VAL A 14 10.68 28.40 66.56
CA VAL A 14 10.01 27.17 66.08
C VAL A 14 9.03 27.43 64.93
N VAL A 15 8.55 28.67 64.75
CA VAL A 15 7.51 28.96 63.73
C VAL A 15 8.09 29.16 62.32
N LEU A 16 9.34 29.64 62.19
CA LEU A 16 9.98 29.82 60.87
C LEU A 16 10.55 28.54 60.27
N THR A 17 10.88 27.53 61.07
CA THR A 17 11.39 26.23 60.58
C THR A 17 10.26 25.29 60.12
N LEU A 18 9.03 25.45 60.64
CA LEU A 18 7.85 24.70 60.20
C LEU A 18 7.30 25.18 58.83
N GLY A 19 7.45 26.47 58.48
CA GLY A 19 6.98 27.01 57.19
C GLY A 19 7.81 26.56 55.98
N LEU A 20 9.11 26.30 56.18
CA LEU A 20 10.03 25.83 55.13
C LEU A 20 9.91 24.31 54.89
N ALA A 21 9.56 23.53 55.92
CA ALA A 21 9.31 22.09 55.77
C ALA A 21 8.01 21.80 55.02
N ALA A 22 6.93 22.56 55.29
CA ALA A 22 5.64 22.38 54.63
C ALA A 22 5.66 22.75 53.14
N SER A 23 6.47 23.74 52.74
CA SER A 23 6.65 24.14 51.34
C SER A 23 7.50 23.13 50.55
N GLY A 24 8.49 22.50 51.20
CA GLY A 24 9.25 21.38 50.61
C GLY A 24 8.37 20.17 50.26
N CYS A 25 7.49 19.74 51.17
CA CYS A 25 6.60 18.60 50.95
C CYS A 25 5.56 18.85 49.84
N ALA A 26 5.02 20.08 49.73
CA ALA A 26 4.07 20.42 48.66
C ALA A 26 4.72 20.40 47.27
N THR A 27 6.00 20.81 47.20
CA THR A 27 6.77 20.82 45.94
C THR A 27 7.18 19.40 45.55
N GLU A 28 7.58 18.57 46.52
CA GLU A 28 7.88 17.15 46.32
C GLU A 28 6.64 16.38 45.83
N GLN A 29 5.48 16.59 46.47
CA GLN A 29 4.24 15.93 46.08
C GLN A 29 3.76 16.34 44.69
N PHE A 30 3.85 17.63 44.35
CA PHE A 30 3.56 18.10 42.99
C PHE A 30 4.50 17.48 41.95
N VAL A 31 5.80 17.34 42.26
CA VAL A 31 6.75 16.67 41.36
C VAL A 31 6.41 15.19 41.21
N LEU A 32 6.08 14.50 42.30
CA LEU A 32 5.70 13.08 42.28
C LEU A 32 4.43 12.83 41.45
N ASP A 33 3.41 13.68 41.58
CA ASP A 33 2.17 13.57 40.80
C ASP A 33 2.40 13.80 39.30
N ASN A 34 3.25 14.79 38.95
CA ASN A 34 3.61 15.04 37.55
C ASN A 34 4.48 13.90 36.98
N VAL A 35 5.41 13.36 37.75
CA VAL A 35 6.23 12.20 37.35
C VAL A 35 5.33 10.99 37.11
N ALA A 36 4.37 10.72 37.99
CA ALA A 36 3.40 9.63 37.81
C ALA A 36 2.52 9.83 36.56
N ALA A 37 2.10 11.07 36.26
CA ALA A 37 1.36 11.38 35.04
C ALA A 37 2.20 11.18 33.77
N VAL A 38 3.49 11.54 33.80
CA VAL A 38 4.42 11.31 32.70
C VAL A 38 4.68 9.82 32.52
N ASP A 39 4.90 9.07 33.60
CA ASP A 39 5.16 7.62 33.58
C ASP A 39 4.00 6.82 32.97
N ASN A 40 2.76 7.18 33.32
CA ASN A 40 1.56 6.61 32.70
C ASN A 40 1.49 6.90 31.19
N ARG A 41 1.90 8.10 30.76
CA ARG A 41 1.93 8.46 29.33
C ARG A 41 3.04 7.75 28.58
N VAL A 42 4.22 7.60 29.18
CA VAL A 42 5.34 6.84 28.62
C VAL A 42 4.92 5.38 28.44
N THR A 43 4.34 4.76 29.46
CA THR A 43 3.83 3.37 29.40
C THR A 43 2.79 3.19 28.30
N ALA A 44 1.87 4.14 28.14
CA ALA A 44 0.86 4.09 27.08
C ALA A 44 1.46 4.28 25.67
N VAL A 45 2.47 5.13 25.52
CA VAL A 45 3.19 5.33 24.26
C VAL A 45 4.00 4.08 23.91
N ASP A 46 4.72 3.50 24.86
CA ASP A 46 5.48 2.26 24.68
C ASP A 46 4.57 1.12 24.22
N GLY A 47 3.41 0.96 24.84
CA GLY A 47 2.41 -0.03 24.41
C GLY A 47 1.94 0.19 22.96
N ARG A 48 1.74 1.45 22.55
CA ARG A 48 1.39 1.78 21.15
C ARG A 48 2.55 1.53 20.19
N VAL A 49 3.79 1.83 20.59
CA VAL A 49 4.99 1.56 19.80
C VAL A 49 5.13 0.06 19.57
N THR A 50 5.03 -0.77 20.62
CA THR A 50 5.08 -2.24 20.48
C THR A 50 3.95 -2.78 19.60
N GLN A 51 2.75 -2.21 19.68
CA GLN A 51 1.63 -2.60 18.81
C GLN A 51 1.90 -2.23 17.34
N VAL A 52 2.43 -1.03 17.07
CA VAL A 52 2.78 -0.59 15.70
C VAL A 52 3.94 -1.40 15.13
N GLU A 53 4.96 -1.69 15.92
CA GLU A 53 6.07 -2.56 15.53
C GLU A 53 5.59 -3.98 15.22
N GLY A 54 4.67 -4.51 16.03
CA GLY A 54 4.05 -5.81 15.80
C GLY A 54 3.22 -5.86 14.51
N THR A 55 2.39 -4.84 14.24
CA THR A 55 1.59 -4.80 13.01
C THR A 55 2.44 -4.54 11.77
N ALA A 56 3.46 -3.68 11.86
CA ALA A 56 4.40 -3.42 10.78
C ALA A 56 5.24 -4.67 10.47
N GLY A 57 5.71 -5.38 11.49
CA GLY A 57 6.44 -6.65 11.33
C GLY A 57 5.59 -7.71 10.62
N GLN A 58 4.33 -7.87 11.05
CA GLN A 58 3.41 -8.80 10.39
C GLN A 58 3.05 -8.37 8.95
N ALA A 59 2.89 -7.08 8.68
CA ALA A 59 2.64 -6.57 7.34
C ALA A 59 3.83 -6.82 6.41
N LEU A 60 5.05 -6.58 6.90
CA LEU A 60 6.29 -6.84 6.18
C LEU A 60 6.49 -8.34 5.90
N GLU A 61 6.20 -9.20 6.87
CA GLU A 61 6.30 -10.65 6.69
C GLU A 61 5.28 -11.17 5.68
N ARG A 62 4.04 -10.68 5.73
CA ARG A 62 3.02 -10.98 4.71
C ARG A 62 3.47 -10.51 3.32
N ALA A 63 3.99 -9.29 3.21
CA ALA A 63 4.52 -8.75 1.96
C ALA A 63 5.70 -9.59 1.43
N ASN A 64 6.66 -9.97 2.27
CA ASN A 64 7.81 -10.78 1.91
C ASN A 64 7.40 -12.20 1.49
N SER A 65 6.42 -12.80 2.19
CA SER A 65 5.91 -14.12 1.83
C SER A 65 5.16 -14.11 0.50
N ALA A 66 4.35 -13.07 0.24
CA ALA A 66 3.70 -12.86 -1.05
C ALA A 66 4.72 -12.62 -2.16
N HIS A 67 5.76 -11.83 -1.89
CA HIS A 67 6.85 -11.57 -2.82
C HIS A 67 7.60 -12.85 -3.18
N LYS A 68 8.00 -13.66 -2.19
CA LYS A 68 8.70 -14.94 -2.40
C LYS A 68 7.86 -15.95 -3.19
N LEU A 69 6.53 -15.95 -3.00
CA LEU A 69 5.61 -16.77 -3.78
C LEU A 69 5.45 -16.28 -5.23
N ALA A 70 5.54 -14.98 -5.46
CA ALA A 70 5.47 -14.36 -6.77
C ALA A 70 6.78 -14.51 -7.57
N GLU A 71 7.95 -14.38 -6.93
CA GLU A 71 9.27 -14.52 -7.57
C GLU A 71 9.48 -15.90 -8.21
N GLY A 72 8.95 -16.96 -7.60
CA GLY A 72 9.04 -18.32 -8.14
C GLY A 72 8.07 -18.61 -9.29
N LYS A 73 7.10 -17.72 -9.54
CA LYS A 73 6.05 -17.92 -10.55
C LYS A 73 6.18 -16.97 -11.73
N PHE A 74 6.56 -15.71 -11.52
CA PHE A 74 6.68 -14.75 -12.62
C PHE A 74 7.83 -15.11 -13.56
N LEU A 75 7.54 -15.24 -14.85
CA LEU A 75 8.55 -15.49 -15.89
C LEU A 75 8.88 -14.22 -16.66
N TYR A 76 7.86 -13.58 -17.25
CA TYR A 76 7.98 -12.33 -17.99
C TYR A 76 6.60 -11.74 -18.26
N GLU A 77 6.58 -10.46 -18.64
CA GLU A 77 5.37 -9.74 -19.04
C GLU A 77 5.46 -9.31 -20.50
N VAL A 78 4.35 -9.40 -21.23
CA VAL A 78 4.20 -8.85 -22.58
C VAL A 78 3.11 -7.79 -22.54
N VAL A 79 3.49 -6.54 -22.83
CA VAL A 79 2.56 -5.41 -22.86
C VAL A 79 2.13 -5.10 -24.30
N LEU A 80 0.82 -5.02 -24.48
CA LEU A 80 0.15 -4.51 -25.67
C LEU A 80 -0.43 -3.13 -25.34
N SER A 81 0.38 -2.08 -25.46
CA SER A 81 -0.01 -0.68 -25.27
C SER A 81 -0.25 0.03 -26.61
N ASP A 82 -0.99 1.15 -26.56
CA ASP A 82 -1.40 1.92 -27.74
C ASP A 82 -0.43 3.06 -28.08
N ASP A 83 -0.22 3.24 -29.39
CA ASP A 83 0.34 4.46 -30.00
C ASP A 83 -0.19 4.69 -31.44
N SER A 84 -1.15 3.88 -31.92
CA SER A 84 -1.89 4.11 -33.19
C SER A 84 -2.72 2.91 -33.68
N VAL A 85 -2.60 1.70 -33.10
CA VAL A 85 -3.14 0.52 -33.78
C VAL A 85 -3.78 -0.54 -32.88
N LYS A 86 -3.64 -0.60 -31.55
CA LYS A 86 -3.94 -1.88 -30.85
C LYS A 86 -5.29 -1.96 -30.13
N PHE A 87 -5.83 -0.85 -29.65
CA PHE A 87 -7.20 -0.75 -29.14
C PHE A 87 -7.68 0.71 -29.24
N PRO A 88 -8.46 1.09 -30.26
CA PRO A 88 -9.09 2.41 -30.29
C PRO A 88 -9.88 2.71 -29.00
N THR A 89 -10.09 3.99 -28.70
CA THR A 89 -11.01 4.43 -27.65
C THR A 89 -12.37 3.73 -27.87
N ASP A 90 -12.90 3.09 -26.81
CA ASP A 90 -14.14 2.29 -26.85
C ASP A 90 -14.12 1.03 -27.75
N ALA A 91 -12.94 0.55 -28.17
CA ALA A 91 -12.82 -0.67 -28.96
C ALA A 91 -12.28 -1.86 -28.15
N ARG A 92 -12.89 -3.02 -28.42
CA ARG A 92 -12.49 -4.35 -27.92
C ARG A 92 -11.83 -5.20 -29.03
N THR A 93 -11.71 -4.65 -30.23
CA THR A 93 -11.21 -5.35 -31.41
C THR A 93 -9.69 -5.23 -31.49
N LEU A 94 -9.02 -6.37 -31.65
CA LEU A 94 -7.59 -6.44 -31.90
C LEU A 94 -7.30 -6.03 -33.34
N SER A 95 -6.24 -5.26 -33.54
CA SER A 95 -5.71 -5.01 -34.89
C SER A 95 -4.90 -6.17 -35.44
N PRO A 96 -4.67 -6.19 -36.77
CA PRO A 96 -3.80 -7.18 -37.40
C PRO A 96 -2.40 -7.27 -36.74
N GLU A 97 -1.82 -6.13 -36.36
CA GLU A 97 -0.52 -6.05 -35.70
C GLU A 97 -0.56 -6.63 -34.28
N ALA A 98 -1.65 -6.41 -33.55
CA ALA A 98 -1.86 -7.05 -32.25
C ALA A 98 -2.04 -8.57 -32.41
N GLU A 99 -2.82 -9.01 -33.41
CA GLU A 99 -3.02 -10.43 -33.70
C GLU A 99 -1.69 -11.12 -34.08
N GLN A 100 -0.85 -10.48 -34.89
CA GLN A 100 0.48 -10.99 -35.24
C GLN A 100 1.37 -11.13 -34.00
N ARG A 101 1.42 -10.11 -33.14
CA ARG A 101 2.23 -10.16 -31.91
C ARG A 101 1.76 -11.25 -30.95
N LEU A 102 0.46 -11.48 -30.87
CA LEU A 102 -0.10 -12.61 -30.13
C LEU A 102 0.31 -13.94 -30.77
N ALA A 103 0.31 -14.05 -32.10
CA ALA A 103 0.74 -15.26 -32.80
C ALA A 103 2.21 -15.61 -32.53
N GLU A 104 3.09 -14.62 -32.53
CA GLU A 104 4.50 -14.78 -32.15
C GLU A 104 4.63 -15.25 -30.69
N LEU A 105 3.85 -14.67 -29.77
CA LEU A 105 3.82 -15.11 -28.37
C LEU A 105 3.33 -16.56 -28.26
N ALA A 106 2.24 -16.93 -28.92
CA ALA A 106 1.72 -18.30 -28.88
C ALA A 106 2.71 -19.32 -29.46
N GLN A 107 3.42 -18.97 -30.53
CA GLN A 107 4.48 -19.82 -31.08
C GLN A 107 5.64 -20.00 -30.09
N ARG A 108 6.09 -18.92 -29.45
CA ARG A 108 7.12 -18.96 -28.41
C ARG A 108 6.70 -19.84 -27.22
N LEU A 109 5.48 -19.66 -26.72
CA LEU A 109 4.96 -20.46 -25.61
C LEU A 109 4.90 -21.96 -25.93
N LYS A 110 4.59 -22.30 -27.20
CA LYS A 110 4.59 -23.68 -27.68
C LYS A 110 6.00 -24.23 -27.84
N SER A 111 6.96 -23.45 -28.36
CA SER A 111 8.33 -23.91 -28.57
C SER A 111 9.10 -24.11 -27.26
N GLU A 112 8.83 -23.28 -26.25
CA GLU A 112 9.40 -23.46 -24.90
C GLU A 112 8.88 -24.75 -24.24
N ASN A 113 7.72 -25.29 -24.68
CA ASN A 113 7.07 -26.49 -24.14
C ASN A 113 6.94 -26.49 -22.60
N ARG A 114 6.79 -25.29 -22.01
CA ARG A 114 6.63 -25.10 -20.56
C ARG A 114 5.15 -25.10 -20.19
N ASN A 115 4.83 -25.76 -19.08
CA ASN A 115 3.51 -25.65 -18.46
C ASN A 115 3.40 -24.32 -17.70
N VAL A 116 3.10 -23.26 -18.43
CA VAL A 116 2.86 -21.91 -17.89
C VAL A 116 1.38 -21.59 -17.86
N TYR A 117 1.00 -20.72 -16.92
CA TYR A 117 -0.29 -20.07 -16.81
C TYR A 117 -0.17 -18.61 -17.27
N LEU A 118 -1.16 -18.10 -18.00
CA LEU A 118 -1.18 -16.73 -18.47
C LEU A 118 -2.23 -15.94 -17.68
N GLU A 119 -1.82 -14.85 -17.06
CA GLU A 119 -2.74 -13.87 -16.51
C GLU A 119 -2.80 -12.67 -17.46
N ILE A 120 -3.99 -12.40 -17.99
CA ILE A 120 -4.22 -11.35 -18.99
C ILE A 120 -4.94 -10.19 -18.31
N GLN A 121 -4.26 -9.07 -18.21
CA GLN A 121 -4.65 -7.92 -17.41
C GLN A 121 -5.07 -6.77 -18.31
N GLY A 122 -6.33 -6.33 -18.20
CA GLY A 122 -6.89 -5.24 -19.00
C GLY A 122 -6.92 -3.91 -18.25
N TYR A 123 -6.40 -2.85 -18.89
CA TYR A 123 -6.32 -1.50 -18.34
C TYR A 123 -6.97 -0.47 -19.29
N THR A 124 -7.46 0.63 -18.71
CA THR A 124 -8.04 1.77 -19.41
C THR A 124 -7.30 3.06 -19.04
N ASP A 125 -7.60 4.15 -19.74
CA ASP A 125 -7.32 5.49 -19.23
C ASP A 125 -8.40 5.90 -18.23
N ALA A 126 -8.21 7.05 -17.57
CA ALA A 126 -9.12 7.57 -16.55
C ALA A 126 -10.31 8.37 -17.12
N VAL A 127 -10.67 8.15 -18.39
CA VAL A 127 -11.78 8.86 -19.03
C VAL A 127 -13.04 8.01 -18.94
N GLY A 128 -14.09 8.54 -18.33
CA GLY A 128 -15.38 7.88 -18.22
C GLY A 128 -15.71 7.46 -16.79
N ASP A 129 -16.68 6.55 -16.68
CA ASP A 129 -17.11 5.98 -15.40
C ASP A 129 -16.24 4.77 -15.02
N ALA A 130 -15.94 4.61 -13.73
CA ALA A 130 -15.06 3.56 -13.24
C ALA A 130 -15.60 2.14 -13.51
N ASP A 131 -16.92 1.92 -13.35
CA ASP A 131 -17.53 0.62 -13.63
C ASP A 131 -17.48 0.30 -15.12
N TYR A 132 -17.67 1.31 -15.97
CA TYR A 132 -17.51 1.17 -17.41
C TYR A 132 -16.06 0.83 -17.77
N ASN A 133 -15.07 1.50 -17.17
CA ASN A 133 -13.66 1.23 -17.40
C ASN A 133 -13.25 -0.18 -16.96
N GLN A 134 -13.80 -0.66 -15.84
CA GLN A 134 -13.64 -2.04 -15.41
C GLN A 134 -14.19 -3.04 -16.44
N GLN A 135 -15.40 -2.80 -16.96
CA GLN A 135 -16.00 -3.68 -17.99
C GLN A 135 -15.22 -3.63 -19.31
N LEU A 136 -14.71 -2.44 -19.69
CA LEU A 136 -13.93 -2.26 -20.91
C LEU A 136 -12.59 -2.99 -20.82
N GLY A 137 -11.88 -2.87 -19.69
CA GLY A 137 -10.64 -3.59 -19.46
C GLY A 137 -10.86 -5.12 -19.48
N GLU A 138 -11.93 -5.62 -18.85
CA GLU A 138 -12.26 -7.05 -18.86
C GLU A 138 -12.52 -7.54 -20.30
N ALA A 139 -13.28 -6.77 -21.07
CA ALA A 139 -13.60 -7.13 -22.44
C ALA A 139 -12.36 -7.13 -23.36
N ARG A 140 -11.38 -6.25 -23.11
CA ARG A 140 -10.09 -6.23 -23.83
C ARG A 140 -9.21 -7.43 -23.46
N ALA A 141 -9.12 -7.76 -22.18
CA ALA A 141 -8.40 -8.94 -21.71
C ALA A 141 -9.00 -10.22 -22.32
N GLU A 142 -10.33 -10.31 -22.35
CA GLU A 142 -11.05 -11.43 -22.95
C GLU A 142 -10.84 -11.53 -24.47
N ALA A 143 -10.76 -10.41 -25.19
CA ALA A 143 -10.44 -10.40 -26.61
C ALA A 143 -9.05 -11.01 -26.88
N VAL A 144 -8.05 -10.66 -26.06
CA VAL A 144 -6.70 -11.25 -26.10
C VAL A 144 -6.75 -12.75 -25.78
N ARG A 145 -7.46 -13.16 -24.72
CA ARG A 145 -7.62 -14.57 -24.35
C ARG A 145 -8.19 -15.40 -25.49
N ARG A 146 -9.24 -14.90 -26.15
CA ARG A 146 -9.85 -15.57 -27.30
C ARG A 146 -8.90 -15.65 -28.50
N SER A 147 -8.10 -14.61 -28.75
CA SER A 147 -7.13 -14.62 -29.84
C SER A 147 -6.02 -15.64 -29.62
N LEU A 148 -5.44 -15.69 -28.42
CA LEU A 148 -4.45 -16.73 -28.04
C LEU A 148 -5.06 -18.14 -28.10
N ASN A 149 -6.34 -18.28 -27.76
CA ASN A 149 -7.04 -19.55 -27.91
C ASN A 149 -7.17 -20.00 -29.37
N ARG A 150 -7.54 -19.10 -30.29
CA ARG A 150 -7.56 -19.39 -31.74
C ARG A 150 -6.19 -19.82 -32.26
N GLN A 151 -5.12 -19.33 -31.63
CA GLN A 151 -3.75 -19.70 -31.95
C GLN A 151 -3.31 -21.01 -31.26
N GLY A 152 -4.18 -21.66 -30.47
CA GLY A 152 -3.96 -23.00 -29.91
C GLY A 152 -3.48 -23.04 -28.46
N ILE A 153 -3.60 -21.94 -27.70
CA ILE A 153 -3.39 -21.96 -26.24
C ILE A 153 -4.71 -22.37 -25.55
N ALA A 154 -4.67 -23.38 -24.68
CA ALA A 154 -5.87 -23.89 -24.03
C ALA A 154 -6.46 -22.88 -23.01
N LEU A 155 -7.79 -22.72 -22.99
CA LEU A 155 -8.47 -21.73 -22.14
C LEU A 155 -8.20 -21.93 -20.64
N ASN A 156 -8.02 -23.17 -20.18
CA ASN A 156 -7.71 -23.49 -18.79
C ASN A 156 -6.31 -23.05 -18.34
N ARG A 157 -5.45 -22.62 -19.28
CA ARG A 157 -4.12 -22.07 -18.99
C ARG A 157 -4.13 -20.54 -18.93
N MET A 158 -5.29 -19.91 -18.99
CA MET A 158 -5.41 -18.46 -19.11
C MET A 158 -6.50 -17.93 -18.18
N GLY A 159 -6.19 -16.88 -17.43
CA GLY A 159 -7.15 -16.07 -16.67
C GLY A 159 -7.20 -14.64 -17.20
N THR A 160 -8.35 -13.99 -17.07
CA THR A 160 -8.49 -12.55 -17.31
C THR A 160 -8.72 -11.83 -15.99
N ILE A 161 -8.20 -10.61 -15.91
CA ILE A 161 -8.49 -9.65 -14.85
C ILE A 161 -8.53 -8.26 -15.46
N SER A 162 -9.39 -7.40 -14.92
CA SER A 162 -9.37 -5.98 -15.23
C SER A 162 -8.99 -5.17 -14.01
N TYR A 163 -8.15 -4.16 -14.26
CA TYR A 163 -7.79 -3.13 -13.29
C TYR A 163 -8.45 -1.78 -13.60
N GLY A 164 -9.30 -1.72 -14.63
CA GLY A 164 -9.88 -0.47 -15.14
C GLY A 164 -8.82 0.64 -15.25
N GLU A 165 -9.10 1.76 -14.61
CA GLU A 165 -8.25 2.95 -14.54
C GLU A 165 -7.35 3.00 -13.28
N GLU A 166 -7.45 2.04 -12.37
CA GLU A 166 -6.86 2.10 -11.02
C GLU A 166 -5.33 1.93 -11.01
N SER A 167 -4.73 1.51 -12.13
CA SER A 167 -3.30 1.21 -12.24
C SER A 167 -2.65 1.86 -13.48
N PRO A 168 -2.57 3.20 -13.51
CA PRO A 168 -1.95 3.94 -14.61
C PRO A 168 -0.43 3.78 -14.60
N VAL A 169 0.17 3.70 -15.78
CA VAL A 169 1.63 3.72 -15.99
C VAL A 169 2.14 5.09 -16.43
N ALA A 170 1.21 5.98 -16.81
CA ALA A 170 1.51 7.34 -17.24
C ALA A 170 0.43 8.33 -16.78
N PRO A 171 0.72 9.64 -16.75
CA PRO A 171 -0.24 10.66 -16.35
C PRO A 171 -1.46 10.72 -17.31
N ASN A 172 -2.69 10.70 -16.78
CA ASN A 172 -3.92 10.70 -17.59
C ASN A 172 -4.31 12.09 -18.15
N GLU A 173 -3.57 13.14 -17.78
CA GLU A 173 -3.80 14.52 -18.20
C GLU A 173 -3.44 14.71 -19.68
N THR A 174 -2.44 13.98 -20.17
CA THR A 174 -1.96 14.08 -21.55
C THR A 174 -2.56 13.00 -22.44
N ALA A 175 -2.80 13.30 -23.72
CA ALA A 175 -3.28 12.32 -24.68
C ALA A 175 -2.30 11.13 -24.83
N GLN A 176 -1.00 11.42 -24.78
CA GLN A 176 0.06 10.43 -24.83
C GLN A 176 0.03 9.50 -23.60
N GLY A 177 -0.09 10.05 -22.39
CA GLY A 177 -0.16 9.23 -21.18
C GLY A 177 -1.43 8.37 -21.12
N ARG A 178 -2.58 8.90 -21.58
CA ARG A 178 -3.80 8.09 -21.75
C ARG A 178 -3.60 6.94 -22.73
N ALA A 179 -2.90 7.16 -23.84
CA ALA A 179 -2.59 6.09 -24.80
C ALA A 179 -1.74 4.96 -24.17
N GLN A 180 -0.77 5.31 -23.33
CA GLN A 180 0.03 4.34 -22.60
C GLN A 180 -0.79 3.55 -21.56
N ASN A 181 -1.79 4.19 -20.94
CA ASN A 181 -2.66 3.53 -19.96
C ASN A 181 -3.67 2.57 -20.60
N ARG A 182 -4.13 2.83 -21.82
CA ARG A 182 -4.94 1.89 -22.61
C ARG A 182 -4.09 0.72 -23.10
N ARG A 183 -3.91 -0.28 -22.24
CA ARG A 183 -3.05 -1.44 -22.51
C ARG A 183 -3.67 -2.75 -22.04
N VAL A 184 -3.16 -3.85 -22.59
CA VAL A 184 -3.34 -5.19 -22.03
C VAL A 184 -1.97 -5.76 -21.72
N ALA A 185 -1.74 -6.21 -20.50
CA ALA A 185 -0.53 -6.91 -20.10
C ALA A 185 -0.81 -8.42 -20.03
N ILE A 186 0.13 -9.23 -20.52
CA ILE A 186 0.07 -10.69 -20.42
C ILE A 186 1.23 -11.11 -19.53
N VAL A 187 0.90 -11.51 -18.31
CA VAL A 187 1.85 -12.00 -17.32
C VAL A 187 1.96 -13.51 -17.47
N VAL A 188 3.17 -13.99 -17.73
CA VAL A 188 3.45 -15.42 -17.89
C VAL A 188 3.96 -15.96 -16.56
N LEU A 189 3.25 -16.97 -16.04
CA LEU A 189 3.49 -17.58 -14.74
C LEU A 189 3.88 -19.06 -14.89
N SER A 190 4.84 -19.59 -14.12
CA SER A 190 5.17 -21.02 -14.05
C SER A 190 4.41 -21.80 -12.99
#